data_AF-A0A935FVT9-F1
#
_entry.id   AF-A0A935FVT9-F1
#
_cell.length_a   1.000
_cell.length_b   1.000
_cell.length_c   1.000
_cell.angle_alpha   90.00
_cell.angle_beta   90.00
_cell.angle_gamma   90.00
#
_symmetry.space_group_name_H-M   'P 1'
#
loop_
_entity.id
_entity.type
_entity.pdbx_description
1 polymer ?
#
loop_
_entity_poly.entity_id
_entity_poly.type
_entity_poly.pdbx_seq_one_letter_code
_entity_poly.pdbx_strand_id
1 'polypeptide(L)'
;MEQVKELFKQTHLLTIIGFGGGGKTRLSMQVGADMIDDFNNGVFIAELAPVSDPSMVVQTIMNSLEVKEEPGRSLEETLTDYLKEKELLLILDNCEHLINECAELADVS
;
A
#
# COMPACT_ATOMS: atom_id res chain seq x y z
N MET A 1 -18.22 7.25 -1.68
CA MET A 1 -16.93 7.95 -1.50
C MET A 1 -16.80 8.52 -0.10
N GLU A 2 -17.75 9.32 0.40
CA GLU A 2 -17.70 9.89 1.76
C GLU A 2 -17.42 8.86 2.87
N GLN A 3 -18.12 7.73 2.90
CA GLN A 3 -17.89 6.69 3.92
C GLN A 3 -16.46 6.16 3.95
N VAL A 4 -15.82 5.97 2.79
CA VAL A 4 -14.44 5.47 2.73
C VAL A 4 -13.47 6.53 3.27
N LYS A 5 -13.67 7.80 2.90
CA LYS A 5 -12.88 8.92 3.43
C LYS A 5 -13.06 9.09 4.94
N GLU A 6 -14.28 8.93 5.45
CA GLU A 6 -14.55 8.96 6.89
C GLU A 6 -13.85 7.82 7.63
N LEU A 7 -13.84 6.61 7.06
CA LEU A 7 -13.11 5.47 7.63
C LEU A 7 -11.59 5.73 7.68
N PHE A 8 -11.02 6.29 6.61
CA PHE A 8 -9.59 6.70 6.60
C PHE A 8 -9.23 7.76 7.64
N LYS A 9 -10.17 8.61 8.04
CA LYS A 9 -9.94 9.57 9.14
C LYS A 9 -9.88 8.91 10.52
N GLN A 10 -10.34 7.66 10.63
CA GLN A 10 -10.46 6.93 11.90
C GLN A 10 -9.46 5.79 12.01
N THR A 11 -8.81 5.39 10.91
CA THR A 11 -7.86 4.27 10.88
C THR A 11 -6.67 4.57 9.98
N HIS A 12 -5.51 3.98 10.31
CA HIS A 12 -4.32 4.01 9.46
C HIS A 12 -4.30 2.87 8.42
N LEU A 13 -5.19 1.89 8.57
CA LEU A 13 -5.34 0.73 7.68
C LEU A 13 -6.82 0.54 7.35
N LEU A 14 -7.12 0.34 6.06
CA LEU A 14 -8.45 -0.01 5.57
C LEU A 14 -8.34 -1.18 4.59
N THR A 15 -8.99 -2.30 4.92
CA THR A 15 -9.02 -3.49 4.06
C THR A 15 -10.34 -3.57 3.29
N ILE A 16 -10.26 -3.59 1.96
CA ILE A 16 -11.44 -3.74 1.09
C ILE A 16 -11.57 -5.20 0.64
N ILE A 17 -12.58 -5.89 1.18
CA ILE A 17 -12.88 -7.29 0.82
C ILE A 17 -14.14 -7.33 -0.04
N GLY A 18 -14.12 -8.16 -1.08
CA GLY A 18 -15.28 -8.35 -1.95
C GLY A 18 -15.01 -9.38 -3.03
N PHE A 19 -16.08 -9.86 -3.66
CA PHE A 19 -16.00 -10.89 -4.70
C PHE A 19 -15.16 -10.45 -5.91
N GLY A 20 -14.61 -11.42 -6.64
CA GLY A 20 -13.91 -11.17 -7.91
C GLY A 20 -14.80 -10.42 -8.88
N GLY A 21 -14.25 -9.43 -9.59
CA GLY A 21 -15.01 -8.59 -10.52
C GLY A 21 -15.91 -7.52 -9.89
N GLY A 22 -15.94 -7.40 -8.56
CA GLY A 22 -16.73 -6.37 -7.85
C GLY A 22 -16.20 -4.94 -7.96
N GLY A 23 -15.17 -4.70 -8.77
CA GLY A 23 -14.61 -3.36 -9.01
C GLY A 23 -13.73 -2.81 -7.87
N LYS A 24 -13.20 -3.66 -6.99
CA LYS A 24 -12.35 -3.27 -5.85
C LYS A 24 -11.16 -2.42 -6.27
N THR A 25 -10.37 -2.88 -7.23
CA THR A 25 -9.25 -2.12 -7.82
C THR A 25 -9.69 -0.74 -8.29
N ARG A 26 -10.81 -0.66 -9.02
CA ARG A 26 -11.36 0.62 -9.49
C ARG A 26 -11.79 1.53 -8.33
N LEU A 27 -12.39 0.96 -7.29
CA LEU A 27 -12.77 1.70 -6.08
C LEU A 27 -11.53 2.23 -5.36
N SER A 28 -10.51 1.40 -5.12
CA SER A 28 -9.27 1.80 -4.46
C SER A 28 -8.57 2.92 -5.22
N MET A 29 -8.44 2.80 -6.55
CA MET A 29 -7.85 3.85 -7.40
C MET A 29 -8.66 5.15 -7.34
N GLN A 30 -9.99 5.07 -7.39
CA GLN A 30 -10.85 6.25 -7.30
C GLN A 30 -10.70 6.93 -5.93
N VAL A 31 -10.65 6.15 -4.85
CA VAL A 31 -10.42 6.67 -3.48
C VAL A 31 -9.06 7.34 -3.39
N GLY A 32 -8.02 6.71 -3.92
CA GLY A 32 -6.69 7.29 -3.97
C GLY A 32 -6.66 8.62 -4.74
N ALA A 33 -7.26 8.66 -5.93
CA ALA A 33 -7.35 9.89 -6.72
C ALA A 33 -8.12 11.01 -5.99
N ASP A 34 -9.19 10.65 -5.29
CA ASP A 34 -10.00 11.60 -4.53
C ASP A 34 -9.31 12.12 -3.25
N MET A 35 -8.28 11.43 -2.76
CA MET A 35 -7.53 11.78 -1.55
C MET A 35 -6.12 12.33 -1.87
N ILE A 36 -5.80 12.56 -3.14
CA ILE A 36 -4.46 12.97 -3.54
C ILE A 36 -4.00 14.27 -2.86
N ASP A 37 -4.93 15.20 -2.62
CA ASP A 37 -4.68 16.47 -1.95
C ASP A 37 -4.64 16.35 -0.41
N ASP A 38 -5.08 15.22 0.14
CA ASP A 38 -5.10 14.96 1.59
C ASP A 38 -3.75 14.39 2.10
N PHE A 39 -2.89 13.89 1.22
CA PHE A 39 -1.60 13.27 1.56
C PHE A 39 -0.42 14.05 0.99
N ASN A 40 0.34 14.73 1.86
CA ASN A 40 1.44 15.61 1.48
C ASN A 40 2.56 14.92 0.69
N ASN A 41 2.73 13.61 0.86
CA ASN A 41 3.73 12.83 0.15
C ASN A 41 3.15 12.00 -1.00
N GLY A 42 1.86 12.14 -1.29
CA GLY A 42 1.19 11.54 -2.44
C GLY A 42 0.49 10.22 -2.16
N VAL A 43 -0.03 9.64 -3.24
CA VAL A 43 -0.78 8.38 -3.24
C VAL A 43 -0.11 7.41 -4.20
N PHE A 44 0.18 6.21 -3.72
CA PHE A 44 0.91 5.18 -4.46
C PHE A 44 0.12 3.88 -4.51
N ILE A 45 0.30 3.13 -5.59
CA ILE A 45 -0.32 1.81 -5.77
C ILE A 45 0.80 0.81 -6.03
N ALA A 46 0.84 -0.24 -5.20
CA ALA A 46 1.65 -1.42 -5.46
C ALA A 46 0.75 -2.54 -6.01
N GLU A 47 0.89 -2.84 -7.29
CA GLU A 47 0.17 -3.95 -7.94
C GLU A 47 0.89 -5.26 -7.62
N LEU A 48 0.30 -6.10 -6.77
CA LEU A 48 0.89 -7.38 -6.38
C LEU A 48 0.44 -8.55 -7.26
N ALA A 49 -0.46 -8.31 -8.22
CA ALA A 49 -0.91 -9.32 -9.18
C ALA A 49 0.21 -10.12 -9.88
N PRO A 50 1.34 -9.51 -10.31
CA PRO A 50 2.42 -10.24 -10.95
C PRO A 50 3.40 -10.90 -9.95
N VAL A 51 3.24 -10.70 -8.65
CA VAL A 51 4.19 -11.13 -7.62
C VAL A 51 3.92 -12.58 -7.23
N SER A 52 4.67 -13.52 -7.81
CA SER A 52 4.54 -14.94 -7.46
C SER A 52 5.41 -15.37 -6.27
N ASP A 53 6.46 -14.62 -5.97
CA ASP A 53 7.39 -14.89 -4.89
C ASP A 53 7.11 -13.92 -3.72
N PRO A 54 6.67 -14.42 -2.54
CA PRO A 54 6.36 -13.56 -1.40
C PRO A 54 7.54 -12.68 -0.94
N SER A 55 8.78 -13.11 -1.16
CA SER A 55 9.96 -12.31 -0.82
C SER A 55 10.09 -11.03 -1.67
N MET A 56 9.38 -10.94 -2.79
CA MET A 56 9.41 -9.79 -3.70
C MET A 56 8.37 -8.72 -3.36
N VAL A 57 7.54 -8.91 -2.33
CA VAL A 57 6.50 -7.95 -1.93
C VAL A 57 7.12 -6.60 -1.56
N VAL A 58 8.11 -6.62 -0.66
CA VAL A 58 8.79 -5.40 -0.18
C VAL A 58 9.47 -4.67 -1.33
N GLN A 59 10.16 -5.40 -2.20
CA GLN A 59 10.79 -4.82 -3.39
C GLN A 59 9.76 -4.17 -4.33
N THR A 60 8.61 -4.81 -4.53
CA THR A 60 7.54 -4.29 -5.40
C THR A 60 6.97 -2.97 -4.86
N ILE A 61 6.80 -2.89 -3.55
CA ILE A 61 6.36 -1.66 -2.88
C ILE A 61 7.43 -0.57 -2.99
N MET A 62 8.69 -0.89 -2.71
CA MET A 62 9.80 0.06 -2.86
C MET A 62 9.88 0.62 -4.28
N ASN A 63 9.75 -0.24 -5.30
CA ASN A 63 9.73 0.19 -6.70
C ASN A 63 8.57 1.14 -7.00
N SER A 64 7.38 0.89 -6.41
CA SER A 64 6.20 1.74 -6.57
C SER A 64 6.36 3.11 -5.91
N LEU A 65 7.16 3.18 -4.85
CA LEU A 65 7.52 4.41 -4.12
C LEU A 65 8.79 5.08 -4.67
N GLU A 66 9.41 4.51 -5.71
CA GLU A 66 10.72 4.91 -6.25
C GLU A 66 11.85 4.95 -5.19
N VAL A 67 11.75 4.10 -4.16
CA VAL A 67 12.74 3.96 -3.10
C VAL A 67 13.85 3.03 -3.55
N LYS A 68 15.09 3.44 -3.32
CA LYS A 68 16.27 2.63 -3.63
C LYS A 68 16.74 1.86 -2.41
N GLU A 69 17.27 0.68 -2.68
CA GLU A 69 17.92 -0.15 -1.67
C GLU A 69 19.17 0.55 -1.12
N GLU A 70 19.37 0.43 0.20
CA GLU A 70 20.55 0.95 0.88
C GLU A 70 21.55 -0.19 1.17
N PRO A 71 22.81 -0.09 0.72
CA PRO A 71 23.81 -1.13 1.00
C PRO A 71 23.98 -1.38 2.50
N GLY A 72 23.91 -2.64 2.90
CA GLY A 72 24.11 -3.06 4.30
C GLY A 72 22.86 -2.96 5.19
N ARG A 73 21.69 -2.69 4.61
CA ARG A 73 20.39 -2.71 5.30
C ARG A 73 19.43 -3.69 4.64
N SER A 74 18.43 -4.15 5.39
CA SER A 74 17.35 -4.94 4.79
C SER A 74 16.39 -4.04 3.98
N LEU A 75 15.63 -4.64 3.07
CA LEU A 75 14.61 -3.92 2.29
C LEU A 75 13.52 -3.37 3.22
N GLU A 76 13.11 -4.16 4.20
CA GLU A 76 12.11 -3.81 5.22
C GLU A 76 12.57 -2.64 6.07
N GLU A 77 13.82 -2.64 6.53
CA GLU A 77 14.40 -1.53 7.29
C GLU A 77 14.42 -0.24 6.46
N THR A 78 14.83 -0.34 5.20
CA THR A 78 14.90 0.81 4.27
C THR A 78 13.50 1.37 4.01
N LEU A 79 12.53 0.50 3.72
CA LEU A 79 11.14 0.89 3.47
C LEU A 79 10.51 1.51 4.72
N THR A 80 10.68 0.88 5.89
CA THR A 80 10.10 1.35 7.16
C THR A 80 10.60 2.75 7.50
N ASP A 81 11.90 3.00 7.40
CA ASP A 81 12.46 4.32 7.69
C ASP A 81 12.06 5.36 6.65
N TYR A 82 11.89 4.97 5.37
CA TYR A 82 11.32 5.85 4.37
C TYR A 82 9.88 6.26 4.72
N LEU A 83 9.05 5.31 5.16
CA LEU A 83 7.63 5.53 5.47
C LEU A 83 7.40 6.34 6.75
N LYS A 84 8.22 6.13 7.80
CA LYS A 84 8.08 6.81 9.10
C LYS A 84 8.00 8.34 9.02
N GLU A 85 8.68 8.93 8.05
CA GLU A 85 8.79 10.38 7.89
C GLU A 85 7.81 10.94 6.84
N LYS A 86 6.80 10.14 6.42
CA LYS A 86 5.90 10.47 5.31
C LYS A 86 4.44 10.38 5.71
N GLU A 87 3.68 11.36 5.22
CA GLU A 87 2.23 11.34 5.16
C GLU A 87 1.82 10.98 3.73
N LEU A 88 1.77 9.68 3.43
CA LEU A 88 1.35 9.13 2.15
C LEU A 88 0.23 8.10 2.31
N LEU A 89 -0.49 7.85 1.21
CA LEU A 89 -1.40 6.73 1.10
C LEU A 89 -0.80 5.65 0.20
N LEU A 90 -0.57 4.47 0.76
CA LEU A 90 -0.14 3.29 0.00
C LEU A 90 -1.31 2.33 -0.20
N ILE A 91 -1.64 2.04 -1.44
CA ILE A 91 -2.65 1.06 -1.83
C ILE A 91 -1.94 -0.21 -2.26
N LEU A 92 -2.18 -1.31 -1.55
CA LEU A 92 -1.78 -2.64 -1.97
C LEU A 92 -2.93 -3.29 -2.73
N ASP A 93 -2.73 -3.62 -4.01
CA ASP A 93 -3.77 -4.27 -4.83
C ASP A 93 -3.43 -5.74 -5.08
N ASN A 94 -4.47 -6.57 -5.19
CA ASN A 94 -4.39 -8.02 -5.41
C ASN A 94 -3.62 -8.81 -4.34
N CYS A 95 -3.79 -8.44 -3.06
CA CYS A 95 -3.15 -9.10 -1.93
C CYS A 95 -3.60 -10.55 -1.67
N GLU A 96 -4.59 -11.13 -2.37
CA GLU A 96 -5.26 -12.37 -1.95
C GLU A 96 -4.33 -13.59 -1.80
N HIS A 97 -3.22 -13.60 -2.55
CA HIS A 97 -2.21 -14.66 -2.53
C HIS A 97 -0.99 -14.32 -1.65
N LEU A 98 -0.96 -13.11 -1.08
CA LEU A 98 0.15 -12.52 -0.33
C LEU A 98 -0.36 -11.85 0.97
N ILE A 99 -1.47 -12.37 1.51
CA ILE A 99 -2.17 -11.73 2.63
C ILE A 99 -1.26 -11.61 3.85
N ASN A 100 -0.45 -12.63 4.14
CA ASN A 100 0.40 -12.64 5.32
C ASN A 100 1.48 -11.56 5.21
N GLU A 101 2.13 -11.47 4.07
CA GLU A 101 3.22 -10.52 3.78
C GLU A 101 2.70 -9.08 3.75
N CYS A 102 1.51 -8.87 3.19
CA CYS A 102 0.84 -7.57 3.21
C CYS A 102 0.43 -7.17 4.63
N ALA A 103 -0.05 -8.12 5.45
CA ALA A 103 -0.44 -7.86 6.83
C ALA A 103 0.78 -7.53 7.71
N GLU A 104 1.87 -8.29 7.59
CA GLU A 104 3.11 -8.02 8.31
C GLU A 104 3.64 -6.61 8.02
N LEU A 105 3.57 -6.15 6.77
CA LEU A 105 3.97 -4.79 6.41
C LEU A 105 3.03 -3.72 6.96
N ALA A 106 1.73 -3.98 6.97
CA ALA A 106 0.73 -3.03 7.47
C ALA A 106 0.79 -2.83 8.99
N ASP A 107 1.36 -3.79 9.74
CA ASP A 107 1.56 -3.69 11.19
C ASP A 107 2.83 -2.92 11.59
N VAL A 108 3.73 -2.64 10.65
CA VAL A 108 5.06 -2.03 10.91
C VAL A 108 5.05 -0.49 10.79
N SER A 109 3.97 0.09 10.26
CA SER A 109 3.77 1.55 10.12
C SER A 109 3.20 2.22 11.38
#